data_AF-A0AAX0M304-F1
#
_entry.id   AF-A0AAX0M304-F1
#
_cell.length_a   1.000
_cell.length_b   1.000
_cell.length_c   1.000
_cell.angle_alpha   90.00
_cell.angle_beta   90.00
_cell.angle_gamma   90.00
#
_symmetry.space_group_name_H-M   'P 1'
#
loop_
_entity.id
_entity.type
_entity.pdbx_description
1 polymer ?
#
loop_
_entity_poly.entity_id
_entity_poly.type
_entity_poly.pdbx_seq_one_letter_code
_entity_poly.pdbx_strand_id
1 'polypeptide(L)' 'MRFNLKDIVLKSKLEMAKTLYANGVSLYYISLATGLSWRVLMTELTFIASHEIIRQKSDARNPEIK' A
#
# COMPACT_ATOMS: atom_id res chain seq x y z
N MET A 1 -5.59 23.34 -6.16
CA MET A 1 -4.60 22.26 -6.37
C MET A 1 -4.72 21.76 -7.80
N ARG A 2 -3.67 21.88 -8.62
CA ARG A 2 -3.65 21.30 -9.98
C ARG A 2 -3.22 19.84 -9.81
N PHE A 3 -4.17 18.90 -9.78
CA PHE A 3 -3.80 17.48 -9.74
C PHE A 3 -3.09 17.13 -11.04
N ASN A 4 -1.80 16.84 -10.96
CA ASN A 4 -1.04 16.36 -12.09
C ASN A 4 -1.50 14.94 -12.41
N LEU A 5 -1.88 14.69 -13.66
CA LEU A 5 -2.39 13.39 -14.10
C LEU A 5 -1.38 12.27 -13.81
N LYS A 6 -0.09 12.57 -13.88
CA LYS A 6 0.99 11.63 -13.52
C LYS A 6 0.89 11.17 -12.07
N ASP A 7 0.56 12.07 -11.15
CA ASP A 7 0.46 11.77 -9.72
C ASP A 7 -0.79 10.93 -9.44
N ILE A 8 -1.90 11.21 -10.14
CA ILE A 8 -3.12 10.41 -10.06
C ILE A 8 -2.84 8.98 -10.53
N VAL A 9 -2.23 8.82 -11.71
CA VAL A 9 -1.92 7.51 -12.28
C VAL A 9 -0.99 6.71 -11.37
N LEU A 10 0.04 7.35 -10.80
CA LEU A 10 0.93 6.70 -9.86
C LEU A 10 0.19 6.25 -8.60
N LYS A 11 -0.65 7.12 -8.02
CA LYS A 11 -1.43 6.79 -6.83
C LYS A 11 -2.41 5.64 -7.09
N SER A 12 -3.10 5.63 -8.22
CA SER A 12 -4.02 4.55 -8.60
C SER A 12 -3.29 3.20 -8.75
N LYS A 13 -2.11 3.18 -9.36
CA LYS A 13 -1.29 1.97 -9.47
C LYS A 13 -0.83 1.44 -8.12
N LEU A 14 -0.47 2.34 -7.21
CA LEU A 14 -0.07 1.98 -5.85
C LEU A 14 -1.25 1.40 -5.06
N GLU A 15 -2.44 2.01 -5.13
CA GLU A 15 -3.62 1.45 -4.47
C GLU A 15 -3.95 0.04 -5.00
N MET A 16 -3.88 -0.17 -6.32
CA MET A 16 -4.04 -1.50 -6.90
C MET A 16 -3.00 -2.50 -6.37
N ALA A 17 -1.72 -2.10 -6.30
CA ALA A 17 -0.66 -2.94 -5.77
C ALA A 17 -0.90 -3.36 -4.31
N LYS A 18 -1.38 -2.43 -3.48
CA LYS A 18 -1.73 -2.71 -2.07
C LYS A 18 -2.85 -3.72 -1.96
N THR A 19 -3.94 -3.52 -2.71
CA THR A 19 -5.07 -4.45 -2.70
C THR A 19 -4.64 -5.85 -3.11
N LEU A 20 -3.81 -5.97 -4.16
CA LEU A 20 -3.30 -7.27 -4.59
C LEU A 20 -2.39 -7.91 -3.53
N TYR A 21 -1.49 -7.14 -2.93
CA TYR A 21 -0.57 -7.62 -1.89
C TYR A 21 -1.32 -8.09 -0.64
N ALA A 22 -2.33 -7.33 -0.19
CA ALA A 22 -3.19 -7.69 0.95
C ALA A 22 -3.97 -8.99 0.70
N ASN A 23 -4.27 -9.32 -0.56
CA ASN A 23 -4.92 -10.57 -0.95
C ASN A 23 -3.92 -11.72 -1.22
N GLY A 24 -2.63 -11.56 -0.86
CA GLY A 24 -1.62 -12.61 -0.96
C GLY A 24 -1.03 -12.81 -2.36
N VAL A 25 -1.24 -11.87 -3.29
CA VAL A 25 -0.66 -11.97 -4.63
C VAL A 25 0.84 -11.73 -4.57
N SER A 26 1.62 -12.59 -5.24
CA SER A 26 3.07 -12.43 -5.33
C SER A 26 3.46 -11.11 -5.99
N LEU A 27 4.47 -10.46 -5.43
CA LEU A 27 5.02 -9.18 -5.91
C LEU A 27 5.44 -9.21 -7.38
N TYR A 28 5.85 -10.37 -7.89
CA TYR A 28 6.14 -10.56 -9.32
C TYR A 28 4.92 -10.25 -10.20
N TYR A 29 3.76 -10.81 -9.87
CA TYR A 29 2.52 -10.58 -10.62
C TYR A 29 1.97 -9.18 -10.40
N ILE A 30 2.17 -8.61 -9.21
CA ILE A 30 1.81 -7.21 -8.93
C ILE A 30 2.63 -6.26 -9.81
N SER A 31 3.93 -6.50 -9.95
CA SER A 31 4.80 -5.70 -10.81
C SER A 31 4.35 -5.75 -12.27
N LEU A 32 4.00 -6.94 -12.77
CA LEU A 32 3.46 -7.11 -14.13
C LEU A 32 2.13 -6.38 -14.33
N ALA A 33 1.19 -6.49 -13.39
CA ALA A 33 -0.14 -5.90 -13.52
C ALA A 33 -0.14 -4.37 -13.39
N THR A 34 0.72 -3.81 -12.54
CA THR A 34 0.74 -2.36 -12.25
C THR A 34 1.79 -1.61 -13.08
N GLY A 35 2.76 -2.33 -13.64
CA GLY A 35 3.95 -1.75 -14.28
C GLY A 35 4.84 -1.00 -13.30
N LEU A 36 4.70 -1.24 -11.99
CA LEU A 36 5.57 -0.66 -10.97
C LEU A 36 6.83 -1.51 -10.82
N SER A 37 7.97 -0.85 -10.66
CA SER A 37 9.23 -1.54 -10.43
C SER A 37 9.26 -2.17 -9.05
N TRP A 38 10.05 -3.23 -8.90
CA TRP A 38 10.26 -3.89 -7.62
C TRP A 38 10.69 -2.94 -6.50
N ARG A 39 11.54 -1.95 -6.82
CA ARG A 39 11.95 -0.92 -5.84
C ARG A 39 10.77 -0.11 -5.33
N VAL A 40 9.91 0.38 -6.22
CA VAL A 40 8.74 1.18 -5.83
C VAL A 40 7.77 0.34 -5.00
N LEU A 41 7.53 -0.91 -5.41
CA LEU A 41 6.68 -1.83 -4.66
C LEU A 41 7.26 -2.10 -3.26
N MET A 42 8.55 -2.35 -3.13
CA MET A 42 9.19 -2.56 -1.83
C MET A 42 9.11 -1.33 -0.93
N THR A 43 9.44 -0.15 -1.44
CA THR A 43 9.42 1.08 -0.64
C THR A 43 8.00 1.39 -0.16
N GLU A 44 7.02 1.33 -1.05
CA GLU A 44 5.64 1.73 -0.75
C GLU A 44 4.90 0.66 0.06
N LEU A 45 5.05 -0.63 -0.28
CA LEU A 45 4.39 -1.72 0.47
C LEU A 45 5.04 -1.94 1.84
N THR A 46 6.37 -1.80 1.99
CA THR A 46 7.02 -1.90 3.31
C THR A 46 6.63 -0.74 4.20
N PHE A 47 6.48 0.47 3.64
CA PHE A 47 5.94 1.62 4.35
C PHE A 47 4.53 1.29 4.88
N ILE A 48 3.68 0.68 4.06
CA ILE A 48 2.30 0.37 4.44
C ILE A 48 2.21 -0.79 5.42
N ALA A 49 2.95 -1.88 5.24
CA ALA A 49 3.02 -2.97 6.20
C ALA A 49 3.48 -2.44 7.58
N SER A 50 4.46 -1.53 7.60
CA SER A 50 4.91 -0.88 8.83
C SER A 50 3.81 -0.01 9.45
N HIS A 51 3.05 0.73 8.65
CA HIS A 51 1.97 1.60 9.13
C HIS A 51 0.71 0.82 9.55
N GLU A 52 0.33 -0.25 8.86
CA GLU A 52 -0.77 -1.13 9.27
C GLU A 52 -0.44 -1.87 10.57
N ILE A 53 0.80 -2.34 10.74
CA ILE A 53 1.24 -2.94 12.02
C ILE A 53 1.19 -1.91 13.16
N ILE A 54 1.58 -0.66 12.91
CA ILE A 54 1.49 0.41 13.91
C ILE A 54 0.04 0.74 14.23
N ARG A 55 -0.82 0.82 13.21
CA ARG A 55 -2.25 1.12 13.39
C ARG A 55 -2.97 -0.01 14.12
N GLN A 56 -2.73 -1.27 13.77
CA GLN A 56 -3.28 -2.42 14.51
C GLN A 56 -2.79 -2.45 15.97
N LYS A 57 -1.52 -2.12 16.23
CA LYS A 57 -1.00 -1.99 17.61
C LYS A 57 -1.59 -0.80 18.36
N SER A 58 -1.95 0.28 17.66
CA SER A 58 -2.59 1.46 18.23
C SER A 58 -4.06 1.19 18.55
N ASP A 59 -4.80 0.56 17.65
CA ASP A 59 -6.19 0.16 17.86
C ASP A 59 -6.29 -0.91 18.97
N ALA A 60 -5.35 -1.85 19.05
CA ALA A 60 -5.27 -2.83 20.15
C ALA A 60 -4.92 -2.22 21.52
N ARG A 61 -4.44 -0.96 21.57
CA ARG A 61 -4.10 -0.24 22.81
C ARG A 61 -5.19 0.71 23.27
N ASN A 62 -6.28 0.86 22.53
CA ASN A 62 -7.45 1.60 22.97
C ASN A 62 -8.60 0.61 23.23
N PRO A 63 -8.58 -0.15 24.35
CA PRO A 63 -9.81 -0.76 24.82
C PRO A 63 -10.74 0.41 25.15
N GLU A 64 -11.83 0.52 24.40
CA GLU A 64 -12.92 1.43 24.72
C GLU A 64 -13.23 1.28 26.22
N ILE A 65 -12.92 2.33 26.99
CA ILE A 65 -13.36 2.48 28.36
C ILE A 65 -14.88 2.64 28.24
N LYS A 66 -15.60 1.54 28.49
CA LYS A 66 -17.04 1.54 28.75
C LYS A 66 -17.39 2.44 29.93
#